data_AF-A0A8B7T168-F1
#
_entry.id   AF-A0A8B7T168-F1
#
_cell.length_a   1.000
_cell.length_b   1.000
_cell.length_c   1.000
_cell.angle_alpha   90.00
_cell.angle_beta   90.00
_cell.angle_gamma   90.00
#
_symmetry.space_group_name_H-M   'P 1'
#
loop_
_entity.id
_entity.type
_entity.pdbx_description
1 polymer ?
#
loop_
_entity_poly.entity_id
_entity_poly.type
_entity_poly.pdbx_seq_one_letter_code
_entity_poly.pdbx_strand_id
1 'polypeptide(L)'
;MEGGGGTAPGTLKEESQSGYVLPTSLEANGLKKSSWGFLITGVVGGTLVAVYAVATPFITPALRKICLPFVPATTKQIENVVKMLRSRRGPLVDIGSGDGRIVTFSQYSNVVIFGVPQMMPQLEKKLELELEVDARVIACRFPFPHWTPDQVTGEGTDTVWAYDVSSFRGQEKRRCISRRSLKRNIY
;
A
#
# COMPACT_ATOMS: atom_id res chain seq x y z
N MET A 1 -0.18 80.36 68.20
CA MET A 1 -0.68 79.11 68.78
C MET A 1 -0.01 77.99 67.99
N GLU A 2 1.25 77.65 68.26
CA GLU A 2 1.70 76.78 69.38
C GLU A 2 0.80 75.52 69.48
N GLY A 3 1.27 74.29 69.37
CA GLY A 3 2.62 73.74 69.21
C GLY A 3 2.58 72.21 69.41
N GLY A 4 3.71 71.55 69.09
CA GLY A 4 4.13 70.24 69.63
C GLY A 4 3.50 68.98 69.01
N GLY A 5 4.23 67.90 68.70
CA GLY A 5 5.66 67.62 68.87
C GLY A 5 5.99 66.15 68.51
N GLY A 6 7.28 65.89 68.26
CA GLY A 6 7.98 64.70 68.77
C GLY A 6 7.95 63.35 68.01
N THR A 7 8.90 63.18 67.10
CA THR A 7 9.91 62.08 66.99
C THR A 7 9.50 60.59 66.83
N ALA A 8 10.13 59.95 65.83
CA ALA A 8 10.14 58.51 65.50
C ALA A 8 10.80 57.61 66.59
N PRO A 9 10.65 56.26 66.54
CA PRO A 9 11.54 55.42 65.70
C PRO A 9 10.88 54.14 65.12
N GLY A 10 11.61 53.44 64.24
CA GLY A 10 11.11 52.28 63.49
C GLY A 10 11.28 50.89 64.11
N THR A 11 11.13 49.88 63.23
CA THR A 11 11.69 48.50 63.27
C THR A 11 10.71 47.33 63.56
N LEU A 12 10.43 46.57 62.48
CA LEU A 12 10.22 45.11 62.31
C LEU A 12 9.06 44.35 63.02
N LYS A 13 8.17 43.71 62.22
CA LYS A 13 8.17 42.25 61.96
C LYS A 13 7.02 41.77 61.04
N GLU A 14 7.39 40.91 60.07
CA GLU A 14 6.62 39.79 59.46
C GLU A 14 5.68 39.08 60.47
N GLU A 15 4.61 38.35 60.18
CA GLU A 15 3.99 37.72 59.01
C GLU A 15 2.65 37.18 59.57
N SER A 16 1.53 37.24 58.84
CA SER A 16 0.54 36.15 58.89
C SER A 16 -0.48 36.30 57.77
N GLN A 17 -0.47 35.31 56.88
CA GLN A 17 -1.32 35.15 55.72
C GLN A 17 -2.79 34.88 56.08
N SER A 18 -3.65 35.22 55.11
CA SER A 18 -4.92 34.53 54.80
C SER A 18 -6.18 34.96 55.57
N GLY A 19 -7.13 35.54 54.82
CA GLY A 19 -8.53 35.58 55.22
C GLY A 19 -9.26 36.86 54.83
N TYR A 20 -9.77 36.96 53.61
CA TYR A 20 -10.84 37.90 53.30
C TYR A 20 -12.11 37.14 52.93
N VAL A 21 -13.04 37.09 53.88
CA VAL A 21 -14.44 36.75 53.67
C VAL A 21 -15.21 38.05 53.45
N LEU A 22 -15.79 38.16 52.25
CA LEU A 22 -17.08 38.74 51.84
C LEU A 22 -17.75 39.84 52.71
N PRO A 23 -18.39 40.81 52.04
CA PRO A 23 -19.81 41.04 52.28
C PRO A 23 -20.65 40.75 51.04
N THR A 24 -21.71 40.01 51.35
CA THR A 24 -22.82 39.57 50.51
C THR A 24 -23.63 40.72 49.91
N SER A 25 -23.95 40.55 48.63
CA SER A 25 -25.30 40.70 48.04
C SER A 25 -25.83 42.14 47.85
N LEU A 26 -26.54 42.54 46.79
CA LEU A 26 -27.21 41.92 45.65
C LEU A 26 -27.23 42.96 44.51
N GLU A 27 -26.78 42.61 43.32
CA GLU A 27 -27.54 42.97 42.12
C GLU A 27 -27.35 41.86 41.07
N ALA A 28 -28.17 40.84 41.24
CA ALA A 28 -28.30 39.74 40.30
C ALA A 28 -29.12 40.23 39.10
N ASN A 29 -28.46 40.65 38.02
CA ASN A 29 -29.09 40.84 36.73
C ASN A 29 -28.29 40.12 35.63
N GLY A 30 -28.78 38.93 35.27
CA GLY A 30 -28.76 38.51 33.86
C GLY A 30 -27.66 37.58 33.36
N LEU A 31 -27.13 36.65 34.15
CA LEU A 31 -26.34 35.53 33.61
C LEU A 31 -27.25 34.49 32.94
N LYS A 32 -27.79 34.81 31.76
CA LYS A 32 -28.19 33.76 30.81
C LYS A 32 -26.91 33.10 30.29
N LYS A 33 -26.39 32.11 31.02
CA LYS A 33 -25.28 31.27 30.55
C LYS A 33 -25.80 30.43 29.38
N SER A 34 -25.72 31.02 28.19
CA SER A 34 -26.28 30.43 26.98
C SER A 34 -25.50 29.17 26.63
N SER A 35 -26.21 28.05 26.54
CA SER A 35 -25.75 26.78 25.96
C SER A 35 -25.31 26.90 24.49
N TRP A 36 -25.41 28.09 23.89
CA TRP A 36 -24.97 28.40 22.55
C TRP A 36 -23.51 28.09 22.25
N GLY A 37 -22.60 28.19 23.22
CA GLY A 37 -21.19 27.81 23.00
C GLY A 37 -21.03 26.35 22.59
N PHE A 38 -21.83 25.45 23.18
CA PHE A 38 -21.85 24.03 22.84
C PHE A 38 -22.54 23.78 21.50
N LEU A 39 -23.58 24.54 21.17
CA LEU A 39 -24.26 24.44 19.88
C LEU A 39 -23.36 24.86 18.72
N ILE A 40 -22.66 25.98 18.85
CA ILE A 40 -21.74 26.48 17.81
C ILE A 40 -20.60 25.47 17.61
N THR A 41 -20.00 25.00 18.70
CA THR A 41 -18.93 23.99 18.64
C THR A 41 -19.43 22.68 18.02
N GLY A 42 -20.66 22.27 18.36
CA GLY A 42 -21.31 21.08 17.79
C GLY A 42 -21.60 21.22 16.29
N VAL A 43 -22.05 22.38 15.83
CA VAL A 43 -22.31 22.65 14.41
C VAL A 43 -21.01 22.65 13.61
N VAL A 44 -19.98 23.36 14.09
CA VAL A 44 -18.69 23.44 13.42
C VAL A 44 -18.02 22.06 13.39
N GLY A 45 -17.97 21.37 14.53
CA GLY A 45 -17.41 20.02 14.62
C GLY A 45 -18.17 19.00 13.78
N GLY A 46 -19.51 19.02 13.84
CA GLY A 46 -20.38 18.14 13.07
C GLY A 46 -20.22 18.34 11.56
N THR A 47 -20.10 19.59 11.11
CA THR A 47 -19.88 19.92 9.69
C THR A 47 -18.51 19.42 9.22
N LEU A 48 -17.46 19.62 10.03
CA LEU A 48 -16.11 19.15 9.73
C LEU A 48 -16.06 17.62 9.61
N VAL A 49 -16.69 16.91 10.55
CA VAL A 49 -16.80 15.44 10.53
C VAL A 49 -17.59 14.95 9.30
N ALA A 50 -18.72 15.60 8.98
CA ALA A 50 -19.53 15.24 7.83
C ALA A 50 -18.78 15.45 6.50
N VAL A 51 -18.10 16.59 6.34
CA VAL A 51 -17.27 16.88 5.16
C VAL A 51 -16.15 15.85 5.04
N TYR A 52 -15.48 15.51 6.15
CA TYR A 52 -14.42 14.51 6.15
C TYR A 52 -14.97 13.13 5.76
N ALA A 53 -16.10 12.71 6.34
CA ALA A 53 -16.74 11.42 6.03
C ALA A 53 -17.14 11.30 4.56
N VAL A 54 -17.63 12.39 3.95
CA VAL A 54 -17.98 12.43 2.52
C VAL A 54 -16.74 12.47 1.63
N ALA A 55 -15.70 13.23 2.00
CA ALA A 55 -14.49 13.37 1.19
C ALA A 55 -13.57 12.13 1.27
N THR A 56 -13.57 11.42 2.39
CA THR A 56 -12.71 10.24 2.62
C THR A 56 -12.84 9.19 1.51
N PRO A 57 -14.02 8.71 1.06
CA PRO A 57 -14.10 7.74 -0.04
C PRO A 57 -13.57 8.24 -1.39
N PHE A 58 -13.46 9.56 -1.61
CA PHE A 58 -12.90 10.14 -2.84
C PHE A 58 -11.39 10.44 -2.73
N ILE A 59 -10.87 10.70 -1.53
CA ILE A 59 -9.44 10.92 -1.27
C ILE A 59 -8.71 9.59 -1.00
N THR A 60 -9.38 8.62 -0.38
CA THR A 60 -8.82 7.29 -0.07
C THR A 60 -8.24 6.57 -1.30
N PRO A 61 -8.86 6.61 -2.50
CA PRO A 61 -8.27 6.04 -3.72
C PRO A 61 -6.92 6.66 -4.08
N ALA A 62 -6.73 7.96 -3.85
CA ALA A 62 -5.48 8.67 -4.11
C ALA A 62 -4.40 8.38 -3.06
N LEU A 63 -4.80 7.93 -1.86
CA LEU A 63 -3.91 7.48 -0.78
C LEU A 63 -3.70 5.96 -0.77
N ARG A 64 -4.20 5.23 -1.77
CA ARG A 64 -3.82 3.82 -1.96
C ARG A 64 -2.34 3.83 -2.37
N LYS A 65 -1.48 3.52 -1.40
CA LYS A 65 -0.01 3.34 -1.53
C LYS A 65 0.46 2.37 -2.63
N ILE A 66 -0.44 1.80 -3.42
CA ILE A 66 -0.14 1.02 -4.62
C ILE A 66 -0.88 1.67 -5.80
N CYS A 67 -0.44 2.88 -6.16
CA CYS A 67 -0.35 3.21 -7.56
C CYS A 67 0.96 2.59 -8.00
N LEU A 68 0.91 1.51 -8.79
CA LEU A 68 2.10 1.09 -9.51
C LEU A 68 2.49 2.32 -10.34
N PRO A 69 3.65 2.97 -10.09
CA PRO A 69 4.07 4.04 -10.96
C PRO A 69 4.04 3.45 -12.38
N PHE A 70 3.40 4.16 -13.30
CA PHE A 70 3.52 3.84 -14.71
C PHE A 70 5.00 3.99 -15.05
N VAL A 71 5.74 2.88 -14.96
CA VAL A 71 7.11 2.82 -15.39
C VAL A 71 7.03 2.32 -16.83
N PRO A 72 7.27 3.19 -17.83
CA PRO A 72 7.24 2.78 -19.22
C PRO A 72 8.21 1.61 -19.42
N ALA A 73 7.83 0.64 -20.26
CA ALA A 73 8.78 -0.39 -20.68
C ALA A 73 9.95 0.30 -21.39
N THR A 74 11.17 0.07 -20.92
CA THR A 74 12.36 0.68 -21.54
C THR A 74 12.63 0.01 -22.89
N THR A 75 13.28 0.71 -23.81
CA THR A 75 13.70 0.13 -25.09
C THR A 75 14.63 -1.07 -24.89
N LYS A 76 15.52 -1.02 -23.90
CA LYS A 76 16.38 -2.15 -23.52
C LYS A 76 15.58 -3.39 -23.10
N GLN A 77 14.54 -3.19 -22.30
CA GLN A 77 13.66 -4.27 -21.88
C GLN A 77 12.94 -4.90 -23.08
N ILE A 78 12.44 -4.07 -24.00
CA ILE A 78 11.79 -4.55 -25.23
C ILE A 78 12.79 -5.32 -26.12
N GLU A 79 14.03 -4.84 -26.25
CA GLU A 79 15.08 -5.55 -26.98
C GLU A 79 15.36 -6.93 -26.40
N ASN A 80 15.40 -7.05 -25.06
CA ASN A 80 15.56 -8.33 -24.37
C ASN A 80 14.40 -9.28 -24.66
N VAL A 81 13.15 -8.77 -24.63
CA VAL A 81 11.96 -9.56 -24.98
C VAL A 81 12.04 -10.04 -26.43
N VAL A 82 12.33 -9.14 -27.37
CA VAL A 82 12.46 -9.48 -28.80
C VAL A 82 13.55 -10.51 -29.00
N LYS A 83 14.69 -10.38 -28.33
CA LYS A 83 15.80 -11.35 -28.37
C LYS A 83 15.35 -12.74 -27.95
N MET A 84 14.54 -12.87 -26.91
CA MET A 84 14.00 -14.15 -26.43
C MET A 84 12.91 -14.74 -27.35
N LEU A 85 12.27 -13.91 -28.18
CA LEU A 85 11.25 -14.32 -29.14
C LEU A 85 11.79 -14.64 -30.54
N ARG A 86 13.00 -14.19 -30.92
CA ARG A 86 13.55 -14.33 -32.29
C ARG A 86 13.54 -15.76 -32.84
N SER A 87 13.73 -16.77 -32.00
CA SER A 87 13.73 -18.18 -32.40
C SER A 87 12.37 -18.86 -32.26
N ARG A 88 11.31 -18.11 -31.95
CA ARG A 88 9.97 -18.60 -31.68
C ARG A 88 9.02 -18.21 -32.79
N ARG A 89 8.04 -19.08 -33.02
CA ARG A 89 6.98 -18.89 -34.02
C ARG A 89 5.63 -19.07 -33.34
N GLY A 90 4.57 -18.69 -34.05
CA GLY A 90 3.20 -18.83 -33.58
C GLY A 90 2.65 -17.58 -32.91
N PRO A 91 1.37 -17.61 -32.53
CA PRO A 91 0.65 -16.48 -31.98
C PRO A 91 1.28 -15.99 -30.66
N LEU A 92 1.35 -14.66 -30.51
CA LEU A 92 1.90 -13.95 -29.38
C LEU A 92 0.82 -13.08 -28.73
N VAL A 93 0.73 -13.11 -27.40
CA VAL A 93 -0.08 -12.18 -26.62
C VAL A 93 0.77 -11.41 -25.63
N ASP A 94 0.50 -10.12 -25.49
CA ASP A 94 1.08 -9.27 -24.45
C ASP A 94 0.05 -9.01 -23.35
N ILE A 95 0.33 -9.54 -22.17
CA ILE A 95 -0.39 -9.31 -20.93
C ILE A 95 0.25 -8.08 -20.28
N GLY A 96 -0.09 -6.92 -20.83
CA GLY A 96 0.31 -5.62 -20.30
C GLY A 96 -0.37 -5.29 -18.97
N SER A 97 -0.37 -4.00 -18.59
CA SER A 97 -0.93 -3.50 -17.31
C SER A 97 -2.47 -3.52 -17.23
N GLY A 98 -3.16 -4.05 -18.24
CA GLY A 98 -4.63 -4.05 -18.34
C GLY A 98 -5.30 -5.04 -17.38
N ASP A 99 -6.61 -4.88 -17.21
CA ASP A 99 -7.52 -5.57 -16.27
C ASP A 99 -7.54 -7.13 -16.26
N GLY A 100 -6.64 -7.79 -16.99
CA GLY A 100 -6.41 -9.23 -16.92
C GLY A 100 -7.53 -10.08 -17.50
N ARG A 101 -8.47 -9.50 -18.27
CA ARG A 101 -9.60 -10.22 -18.87
C ARG A 101 -9.19 -11.06 -20.08
N ILE A 102 -8.28 -12.01 -19.90
CA ILE A 102 -7.98 -13.06 -20.88
C ILE A 102 -8.75 -14.31 -20.45
N VAL A 103 -9.69 -14.71 -21.30
CA VAL A 103 -10.53 -15.88 -21.05
C VAL A 103 -9.70 -17.16 -21.14
N THR A 104 -8.86 -17.30 -22.17
CA THR A 104 -7.99 -18.47 -22.36
C THR A 104 -6.65 -18.15 -23.01
N PHE A 105 -5.60 -18.87 -22.61
CA PHE A 105 -4.25 -18.80 -23.16
C PHE A 105 -3.91 -19.91 -24.17
N SER A 106 -4.74 -20.93 -24.32
CA SER A 106 -4.43 -22.15 -25.08
C SER A 106 -4.09 -21.92 -26.55
N GLN A 107 -4.59 -20.83 -27.13
CA GLN A 107 -4.32 -20.47 -28.52
C GLN A 107 -2.97 -19.77 -28.73
N TYR A 108 -2.22 -19.42 -27.66
CA TYR A 108 -0.98 -18.66 -27.76
C TYR A 108 0.24 -19.55 -27.55
N SER A 109 1.18 -19.51 -28.49
CA SER A 109 2.48 -20.18 -28.37
C SER A 109 3.50 -19.34 -27.62
N ASN A 110 3.28 -18.02 -27.56
CA ASN A 110 4.15 -17.08 -26.87
C ASN A 110 3.32 -16.12 -26.02
N VAL A 111 3.73 -15.90 -24.78
CA VAL A 111 3.06 -14.97 -23.84
C VAL A 111 4.11 -14.04 -23.26
N VAL A 112 3.91 -12.72 -23.37
CA VAL A 112 4.74 -11.70 -22.70
C VAL A 112 3.93 -11.08 -21.58
N ILE A 113 4.54 -10.83 -20.42
CA ILE A 113 3.84 -10.38 -19.22
C ILE A 113 4.63 -9.25 -18.56
N PHE A 114 4.03 -8.07 -18.46
CA PHE A 114 4.55 -6.96 -17.67
C PHE A 114 3.85 -6.93 -16.32
N GLY A 115 4.22 -7.89 -15.47
CA GLY A 115 3.51 -8.20 -14.25
C GLY A 115 3.95 -7.39 -13.04
N VAL A 116 3.24 -7.64 -11.94
CA VAL A 116 3.59 -7.20 -10.58
C VAL A 116 3.50 -8.37 -9.62
N PRO A 117 4.24 -8.36 -8.49
CA PRO A 117 4.37 -9.53 -7.63
C PRO A 117 3.04 -10.15 -7.18
N GLN A 118 2.01 -9.33 -7.02
CA GLN A 118 0.68 -9.75 -6.57
C GLN A 118 -0.08 -10.58 -7.62
N MET A 119 0.20 -10.37 -8.91
CA MET A 119 -0.48 -11.04 -10.01
C MET A 119 0.21 -12.35 -10.43
N MET A 120 1.54 -12.43 -10.30
CA MET A 120 2.35 -13.55 -10.77
C MET A 120 1.87 -14.92 -10.25
N PRO A 121 1.50 -15.12 -8.97
CA PRO A 121 1.11 -16.45 -8.47
C PRO A 121 -0.20 -16.99 -9.09
N GLN A 122 -1.16 -16.12 -9.39
CA GLN A 122 -2.43 -16.53 -10.00
C GLN A 122 -2.23 -16.81 -11.49
N LEU A 123 -1.44 -15.97 -12.14
CA LEU A 123 -1.11 -16.12 -13.55
C LEU A 123 -0.29 -17.38 -13.82
N GLU A 124 0.62 -17.73 -12.91
CA GLU A 124 1.42 -18.98 -12.95
C GLU A 124 0.51 -20.20 -13.13
N LYS A 125 -0.49 -20.34 -12.25
CA LYS A 125 -1.44 -21.46 -12.29
C LYS A 125 -2.27 -21.47 -13.56
N LYS A 126 -2.74 -20.30 -14.01
CA LYS A 126 -3.58 -20.19 -15.21
C LYS A 126 -2.79 -20.59 -16.47
N LEU A 127 -1.56 -20.10 -16.60
CA LEU A 127 -0.68 -20.45 -17.73
C LEU A 127 -0.25 -21.91 -17.70
N GLU A 128 0.01 -22.48 -16.52
CA GLU A 128 0.32 -23.90 -16.37
C GLU A 128 -0.82 -24.80 -16.84
N LEU A 129 -2.07 -24.42 -16.59
CA LEU A 129 -3.24 -25.19 -16.99
C LEU A 129 -3.59 -25.02 -18.47
N GLU A 130 -3.41 -23.82 -19.02
CA GLU A 130 -3.96 -23.48 -20.33
C GLU A 130 -2.95 -23.56 -21.47
N LEU A 131 -1.65 -23.38 -21.21
CA LEU A 131 -0.65 -23.38 -22.27
C LEU A 131 -0.28 -24.79 -22.75
N GLU A 132 -0.01 -24.87 -24.05
CA GLU A 132 0.55 -26.04 -24.71
C GLU A 132 2.01 -26.28 -24.32
N VAL A 133 2.47 -27.54 -24.45
CA VAL A 133 3.81 -27.97 -23.98
C VAL A 133 4.97 -27.25 -24.65
N ASP A 134 4.76 -26.79 -25.89
CA ASP A 134 5.75 -26.11 -26.69
C ASP A 134 5.70 -24.58 -26.53
N ALA A 135 4.79 -24.03 -25.72
CA ALA A 135 4.65 -22.59 -25.53
C ALA A 135 5.78 -22.00 -24.66
N ARG A 136 6.03 -20.69 -24.83
CA ARG A 136 6.99 -19.93 -24.01
C ARG A 136 6.33 -18.73 -23.37
N VAL A 137 6.69 -18.53 -22.10
CA VAL A 137 6.27 -17.37 -21.30
C VAL A 137 7.47 -16.49 -21.05
N ILE A 138 7.33 -15.19 -21.25
CA ILE A 138 8.33 -14.16 -21.00
C ILE A 138 7.77 -13.23 -19.92
N ALA A 139 8.37 -13.28 -18.73
CA ALA A 139 8.04 -12.39 -17.64
C ALA A 139 9.01 -11.20 -17.62
N CYS A 140 8.45 -10.02 -17.41
CA CYS A 140 9.18 -8.77 -17.33
C CYS A 140 9.15 -8.22 -15.90
N ARG A 141 10.27 -7.61 -15.44
CA ARG A 141 10.50 -7.02 -14.10
C ARG A 141 10.41 -7.96 -12.89
N PHE A 142 9.51 -8.93 -12.91
CA PHE A 142 9.30 -9.87 -11.82
C PHE A 142 9.28 -11.30 -12.36
N PRO A 143 10.03 -12.23 -11.76
CA PRO A 143 9.96 -13.65 -12.11
C PRO A 143 8.72 -14.31 -11.51
N PHE A 144 8.35 -15.47 -12.05
CA PHE A 144 7.39 -16.36 -11.40
C PHE A 144 7.98 -16.97 -10.12
N PRO A 145 7.23 -17.03 -9.01
CA PRO A 145 7.74 -17.48 -7.72
C PRO A 145 8.15 -18.95 -7.66
N HIS A 146 7.50 -19.85 -8.41
CA HIS A 146 7.79 -21.29 -8.33
C HIS A 146 8.44 -21.88 -9.58
N TRP A 147 8.52 -21.14 -10.67
CA TRP A 147 9.16 -21.62 -11.90
C TRP A 147 10.64 -21.26 -11.93
N THR A 148 11.46 -22.18 -12.44
CA THR A 148 12.86 -21.89 -12.76
C THR A 148 12.95 -21.34 -14.19
N PRO A 149 13.55 -20.15 -14.40
CA PRO A 149 13.71 -19.60 -15.75
C PRO A 149 14.71 -20.40 -16.57
N ASP A 150 14.40 -20.63 -17.84
CA ASP A 150 15.32 -21.23 -18.81
C ASP A 150 16.36 -20.22 -19.30
N GLN A 151 15.95 -18.95 -19.43
CA GLN A 151 16.85 -17.86 -19.81
C GLN A 151 16.53 -16.59 -19.01
N VAL A 152 17.57 -15.85 -18.64
CA VAL A 152 17.47 -14.54 -18.00
C VAL A 152 18.33 -13.55 -18.78
N THR A 153 17.83 -12.35 -19.05
CA THR A 153 18.59 -11.31 -19.75
C THR A 153 18.22 -9.94 -19.20
N GLY A 154 19.20 -9.04 -19.12
CA GLY A 154 19.04 -7.69 -18.59
C GLY A 154 19.44 -7.59 -17.12
N GLU A 155 19.38 -6.35 -16.60
CA GLU A 155 19.74 -6.02 -15.22
C GLU A 155 18.70 -5.07 -14.62
N GLY A 156 18.51 -5.17 -13.31
CA GLY A 156 17.56 -4.32 -12.57
C GLY A 156 16.14 -4.39 -13.15
N THR A 157 15.56 -3.22 -13.45
CA THR A 157 14.21 -3.09 -13.99
C THR A 157 14.06 -3.58 -15.43
N ASP A 158 15.16 -3.78 -16.14
CA ASP A 158 15.18 -4.25 -17.54
C ASP A 158 15.37 -5.78 -17.63
N THR A 159 15.38 -6.46 -16.48
CA THR A 159 15.50 -7.91 -16.42
C THR A 159 14.24 -8.58 -16.98
N VAL A 160 14.47 -9.60 -17.80
CA VAL A 160 13.46 -10.42 -18.47
C VAL A 160 13.80 -11.90 -18.24
N TRP A 161 12.77 -12.69 -17.95
CA TRP A 161 12.87 -14.12 -17.69
C TRP A 161 12.03 -14.88 -18.72
N ALA A 162 12.61 -15.89 -19.37
CA ALA A 162 11.88 -16.79 -20.26
C ALA A 162 11.73 -18.18 -19.62
N TYR A 163 10.54 -18.76 -19.83
CA TYR A 163 10.13 -20.05 -19.32
C TYR A 163 9.50 -20.87 -20.44
N ASP A 164 9.97 -22.09 -20.62
CA ASP A 164 9.37 -23.09 -21.49
C ASP A 164 8.41 -23.98 -20.70
N VAL A 165 7.21 -24.20 -21.24
CA VAL A 165 6.19 -25.03 -20.58
C VAL A 165 6.68 -26.45 -20.34
N SER A 166 7.46 -26.99 -21.27
CA SER A 166 8.11 -28.29 -21.14
C SER A 166 9.05 -28.38 -19.93
N SER A 167 9.76 -27.29 -19.60
CA SER A 167 10.74 -27.25 -18.51
C SER A 167 10.08 -27.31 -17.14
N PHE A 168 9.09 -26.46 -16.86
CA PHE A 168 8.47 -26.42 -15.53
C PHE A 168 7.49 -27.58 -15.28
N ARG A 169 6.76 -28.07 -16.30
CA ARG A 169 5.96 -29.31 -16.18
C ARG A 169 6.85 -30.55 -15.95
N GLY A 170 8.07 -30.53 -16.52
CA GLY A 170 9.08 -31.55 -16.26
C GLY A 170 9.56 -31.59 -14.81
N GLN A 171 9.71 -30.42 -14.18
CA GLN A 171 10.06 -30.32 -12.75
C GLN A 171 8.95 -30.83 -11.84
N GLU A 172 7.69 -30.50 -12.13
CA GLU A 172 6.55 -30.97 -11.33
C GLU A 172 6.47 -32.51 -11.30
N LYS A 173 6.61 -33.16 -12.47
CA LYS A 173 6.65 -34.63 -12.57
C LYS A 173 7.79 -35.23 -11.74
N ARG A 174 9.01 -34.68 -11.82
CA ARG A 174 10.16 -35.15 -11.03
C ARG A 174 9.93 -34.97 -9.52
N ARG A 175 9.33 -33.84 -9.10
CA ARG A 175 9.02 -33.56 -7.68
C ARG A 175 7.95 -34.51 -7.15
N CYS A 176 6.93 -34.83 -7.94
CA CYS A 176 5.90 -35.80 -7.59
C CYS A 176 6.47 -37.22 -7.43
N ILE A 177 7.33 -37.67 -8.36
CA ILE A 177 8.00 -38.97 -8.30
C ILE A 177 8.89 -39.06 -7.05
N SER A 178 9.71 -38.05 -6.78
CA SER A 178 10.56 -37.99 -5.59
C SER A 178 9.74 -38.08 -4.30
N ARG A 179 8.64 -37.33 -4.18
CA ARG A 179 7.74 -37.41 -3.01
C ARG A 179 7.08 -38.77 -2.84
N ARG A 180 6.66 -39.42 -3.93
CA ARG A 180 6.09 -40.78 -3.87
C ARG A 180 7.14 -41.84 -3.54
N SER A 181 8.40 -41.63 -3.93
CA SER A 181 9.50 -42.51 -3.57
C SER A 181 9.86 -42.36 -2.09
N LEU A 182 9.90 -41.12 -1.57
CA LEU A 182 10.15 -40.86 -0.16
C LEU A 182 9.04 -41.42 0.73
N LYS A 183 7.76 -41.29 0.32
CA LYS A 183 6.64 -41.90 1.04
C LYS A 183 6.65 -43.43 1.00
N ARG A 184 7.17 -44.06 -0.06
CA ARG A 184 7.30 -45.54 -0.14
C ARG A 184 8.46 -46.11 0.66
N ASN A 185 9.43 -45.30 1.06
CA ASN A 185 10.59 -45.73 1.85
C ASN A 185 10.40 -45.53 3.36
N ILE A 186 9.23 -45.03 3.78
CA ILE A 186 8.86 -44.74 5.17
C ILE A 186 7.79 -45.74 5.69
N TYR A 187 7.33 -46.67 4.85
CA TYR A 187 6.45 -47.79 5.22
C TYR A 187 7.10 -49.12 4.85
#